data_AF-A0A3D3FJM0-F1
#
_entry.id   AF-A0A3D3FJM0-F1
#
_cell.length_a   1.000
_cell.length_b   1.000
_cell.length_c   1.000
_cell.angle_alpha   90.00
_cell.angle_beta   90.00
_cell.angle_gamma   90.00
#
_symmetry.space_group_name_H-M   'P 1'
#
loop_
_entity.id
_entity.type
_entity.pdbx_description
1 polymer ?
#
loop_
_entity_poly.entity_id
_entity_poly.type
_entity_poly.pdbx_seq_one_letter_code
_entity_poly.pdbx_strand_id
1 'polypeptide(L)'
;MRKARSLFFVKVGRANTTHHLHVVRPESSYWKDHLAVRDLLRGDSILARRYATFKSELAAACGNDRCGYRLAKGDFIERMIRRSGIQLHESTYNQHERN
;
A
#
# COMPACT_ATOMS: atom_id res chain seq x y z
N MET A 1 23.69 1.94 -11.83
CA MET A 1 22.45 1.25 -12.26
C MET A 1 21.35 2.30 -12.45
N ARG A 2 20.71 2.40 -13.63
CA ARG A 2 19.60 3.35 -13.84
C ARG A 2 18.37 2.86 -13.07
N LYS A 3 17.86 3.67 -12.13
CA LYS A 3 16.60 3.39 -11.40
C LYS A 3 15.51 3.09 -12.44
N ALA A 4 14.93 1.89 -12.38
CA ALA A 4 13.79 1.55 -13.22
C ALA A 4 12.66 2.53 -12.90
N ARG A 5 12.26 3.34 -13.88
CA ARG A 5 11.19 4.32 -13.71
C ARG A 5 9.87 3.55 -13.58
N SER A 6 9.21 3.64 -12.41
CA SER A 6 7.80 3.30 -12.28
C SER A 6 6.96 4.47 -12.78
N LEU A 7 5.84 4.17 -13.44
CA LEU A 7 4.86 5.17 -13.83
C LEU A 7 3.63 5.04 -12.93
N PHE A 8 3.10 6.18 -12.52
CA PHE A 8 1.89 6.25 -11.70
C PHE A 8 0.86 7.12 -12.41
N PHE A 9 -0.34 6.58 -12.58
CA PHE A 9 -1.46 7.26 -13.21
C PHE A 9 -2.64 7.28 -12.25
N VAL A 10 -3.36 8.40 -12.21
CA VAL A 10 -4.54 8.58 -11.37
C VAL A 10 -5.72 8.99 -12.23
N LYS A 11 -6.83 8.27 -12.10
CA LYS A 11 -8.11 8.68 -12.68
C LYS A 11 -8.96 9.38 -11.62
N VAL A 12 -9.16 10.67 -11.80
CA VAL A 12 -10.05 11.48 -10.97
C VAL A 12 -11.46 11.48 -11.58
N GLY A 13 -12.46 11.08 -10.79
CA GLY A 13 -13.87 11.18 -11.12
C GLY A 13 -14.45 12.55 -10.75
N ARG A 14 -15.79 12.69 -10.79
CA ARG A 14 -16.45 13.98 -10.53
C ARG A 14 -16.20 14.56 -9.13
N ALA A 15 -16.02 13.71 -8.11
CA ALA A 15 -15.86 14.14 -6.72
C ALA A 15 -14.63 13.55 -6.02
N ASN A 16 -14.06 12.45 -6.54
CA ASN A 16 -12.99 11.72 -5.90
C ASN A 16 -12.11 10.98 -6.90
N THR A 17 -10.91 10.61 -6.46
CA THR A 17 -10.07 9.66 -7.17
C THR A 17 -10.74 8.29 -7.17
N THR A 18 -10.83 7.68 -8.36
CA THR A 18 -11.52 6.38 -8.54
C THR A 18 -10.54 5.23 -8.81
N HIS A 19 -9.43 5.49 -9.51
CA HIS A 19 -8.47 4.46 -9.88
C HIS A 19 -7.04 4.98 -9.73
N HIS A 20 -6.19 4.15 -9.12
CA HIS A 20 -4.74 4.31 -9.04
C HIS A 20 -4.12 3.19 -9.88
N LEU A 21 -3.29 3.54 -10.86
CA LEU A 21 -2.60 2.58 -11.72
C LEU A 21 -1.08 2.75 -11.55
N HIS A 22 -0.44 1.70 -11.05
CA HIS A 22 1.02 1.60 -10.96
C HIS A 22 1.53 0.69 -12.07
N VAL A 23 2.33 1.24 -12.98
CA VAL A 23 3.04 0.48 -14.02
C VAL A 23 4.49 0.37 -13.60
N VAL A 24 4.90 -0.85 -13.26
CA VAL A 24 6.24 -1.14 -12.73
C VAL A 24 6.89 -2.27 -13.51
N ARG A 25 8.22 -2.36 -13.47
CA ARG A 25 8.92 -3.48 -14.10
C ARG A 25 8.61 -4.78 -13.34
N PRO A 26 8.40 -5.90 -14.06
CA PRO A 26 8.40 -7.22 -13.46
C PRO A 26 9.66 -7.42 -12.59
N GLU A 27 9.52 -8.18 -11.51
CA GLU A 27 10.59 -8.49 -10.55
C GLU A 27 11.20 -7.31 -9.79
N SER A 28 10.70 -6.08 -9.97
CA SER A 28 11.11 -4.94 -9.14
C SER A 28 10.69 -5.12 -7.68
N SER A 29 11.39 -4.46 -6.75
CA SER A 29 11.04 -4.43 -5.32
C SER A 29 9.55 -4.08 -5.13
N TYR A 30 9.10 -3.01 -5.77
CA TYR A 30 7.71 -2.55 -5.69
C TYR A 30 6.70 -3.62 -6.16
N TRP A 31 6.99 -4.31 -7.27
CA TRP A 31 6.16 -5.42 -7.76
C TRP A 31 6.08 -6.53 -6.72
N LYS A 32 7.22 -6.99 -6.21
CA LYS A 32 7.31 -8.09 -5.25
C LYS A 32 6.61 -7.76 -3.95
N ASP A 33 6.86 -6.57 -3.42
CA ASP A 33 6.28 -6.09 -2.18
C ASP A 33 4.74 -6.01 -2.29
N HIS A 34 4.20 -5.48 -3.40
CA HIS A 34 2.75 -5.41 -3.62
C HIS A 34 2.09 -6.77 -3.73
N LEU A 35 2.72 -7.72 -4.46
CA LEU A 35 2.22 -9.08 -4.56
C LEU A 35 2.28 -9.81 -3.22
N ALA A 36 3.36 -9.63 -2.44
CA ALA A 36 3.49 -10.24 -1.13
C ALA A 36 2.39 -9.80 -0.16
N VAL A 37 2.05 -8.50 -0.12
CA VAL A 37 0.93 -8.00 0.71
C VAL A 37 -0.39 -8.65 0.28
N ARG A 38 -0.64 -8.68 -1.04
CA ARG A 38 -1.86 -9.23 -1.61
C ARG A 38 -2.01 -10.71 -1.27
N ASP A 39 -0.94 -11.49 -1.43
CA ASP A 39 -0.98 -12.92 -1.23
C ASP A 39 -1.06 -13.28 0.26
N LEU A 40 -0.39 -12.50 1.12
CA LEU A 40 -0.53 -12.60 2.58
C LEU A 40 -1.99 -12.39 3.03
N LEU A 41 -2.64 -11.33 2.56
CA LEU A 41 -4.03 -11.03 2.93
C LEU A 41 -5.03 -12.04 2.35
N ARG A 42 -4.70 -12.69 1.22
CA ARG A 42 -5.53 -13.76 0.65
C ARG A 42 -5.35 -15.09 1.38
N GLY A 43 -4.16 -15.36 1.91
CA GLY A 43 -3.84 -16.57 2.66
C GLY A 43 -4.36 -16.56 4.11
N ASP A 44 -4.59 -15.38 4.70
CA ASP A 44 -5.05 -15.23 6.08
C ASP A 44 -6.28 -14.32 6.19
N SER A 45 -7.46 -14.95 6.28
CA SER A 45 -8.75 -14.26 6.39
C SER A 45 -8.92 -13.47 7.70
N ILE A 46 -8.26 -13.90 8.78
CA ILE A 46 -8.30 -13.20 10.08
C ILE A 46 -7.48 -11.92 9.96
N LEU A 47 -6.29 -12.00 9.37
CA LEU A 47 -5.45 -10.85 9.10
C LEU A 47 -6.11 -9.85 8.14
N ALA A 48 -6.78 -10.35 7.10
CA ALA A 48 -7.55 -9.51 6.18
C ALA A 48 -8.65 -8.72 6.90
N ARG A 49 -9.39 -9.37 7.81
CA ARG A 49 -10.42 -8.70 8.62
C ARG A 49 -9.81 -7.65 9.54
N ARG A 50 -8.70 -7.97 10.22
CA ARG A 50 -7.98 -7.01 11.08
C ARG A 50 -7.52 -5.79 10.29
N TYR A 51 -6.97 -6.00 9.10
CA TYR A 51 -6.53 -4.91 8.24
C TYR A 51 -7.72 -4.06 7.74
N ALA A 52 -8.86 -4.67 7.42
CA ALA A 52 -10.08 -3.95 7.06
C ALA A 52 -10.59 -3.07 8.21
N THR A 53 -10.71 -3.64 9.43
CA THR A 53 -11.11 -2.89 10.63
C THR A 53 -10.17 -1.72 10.90
N PHE A 54 -8.86 -1.97 10.88
CA PHE A 54 -7.85 -0.93 11.06
C PHE A 54 -8.00 0.21 10.05
N LYS A 55 -8.21 -0.09 8.75
CA LYS A 55 -8.42 0.94 7.73
C LYS A 55 -9.66 1.80 8.00
N SER A 56 -10.75 1.19 8.48
CA SER A 56 -11.98 1.92 8.80
C SER A 56 -11.81 2.81 10.02
N GLU A 57 -11.19 2.30 11.09
CA GLU A 57 -10.86 3.09 12.29
C GLU A 57 -9.91 4.25 11.95
N LEU A 58 -8.89 3.98 11.14
CA LEU A 58 -7.95 5.00 10.70
C LEU A 58 -8.60 6.08 9.83
N ALA A 59 -9.53 5.70 8.95
CA ALA A 59 -10.28 6.66 8.15
C ALA A 59 -11.16 7.57 9.02
N ALA A 60 -11.80 7.00 10.04
CA ALA A 60 -12.59 7.78 11.00
C ALA A 60 -11.71 8.73 11.83
N ALA A 61 -10.53 8.28 12.26
CA ALA A 61 -9.60 9.07 13.08
C ALA A 61 -8.90 10.20 12.29
N CYS A 62 -8.52 9.95 11.03
CA CYS A 62 -7.80 10.93 10.22
C CYS A 62 -8.72 11.96 9.54
N GLY A 63 -10.00 11.65 9.32
CA GLY A 63 -10.94 12.56 8.65
C GLY A 63 -10.40 13.02 7.28
N ASN A 64 -10.15 14.32 7.13
CA ASN A 64 -9.60 14.91 5.89
C ASN A 64 -8.06 14.86 5.81
N ASP A 65 -7.35 14.38 6.83
CA ASP A 65 -5.90 14.21 6.80
C ASP A 65 -5.50 12.97 5.99
N ARG A 66 -5.45 13.14 4.67
CA ARG A 66 -5.01 12.11 3.73
C ARG A 66 -3.55 11.72 3.93
N CYS A 67 -2.70 12.64 4.36
CA CYS A 67 -1.29 12.40 4.59
C CYS A 67 -1.09 11.50 5.82
N GLY A 68 -1.73 11.82 6.94
CA GLY A 68 -1.72 11.01 8.16
C GLY A 68 -2.31 9.62 7.92
N TYR A 69 -3.43 9.53 7.20
CA TYR A 69 -4.00 8.24 6.80
C TYR A 69 -3.00 7.38 6.03
N ARG A 70 -2.34 7.97 5.03
CA ARG A 70 -1.37 7.27 4.17
C ARG A 70 -0.17 6.76 4.96
N LEU A 71 0.41 7.60 5.82
CA LEU A 71 1.57 7.23 6.64
C LEU A 71 1.22 6.12 7.63
N ALA A 72 0.17 6.30 8.42
CA ALA A 72 -0.24 5.31 9.42
C ALA A 72 -0.67 3.97 8.79
N LYS A 73 -1.29 4.00 7.61
CA LYS A 73 -1.58 2.80 6.82
C LYS A 73 -0.29 2.09 6.39
N GLY A 74 0.70 2.84 5.88
CA GLY A 74 2.01 2.30 5.51
C GLY A 74 2.68 1.58 6.69
N ASP A 75 2.75 2.22 7.85
CA ASP A 75 3.37 1.66 9.06
C ASP A 75 2.68 0.38 9.53
N PHE A 76 1.35 0.28 9.39
CA PHE A 76 0.62 -0.94 9.70
C PHE A 76 1.01 -2.08 8.75
N ILE A 77 1.07 -1.81 7.44
CA ILE A 77 1.42 -2.79 6.42
C ILE A 77 2.83 -3.33 6.63
N GLU A 78 3.81 -2.45 6.90
CA GLU A 78 5.18 -2.87 7.20
C GLU A 78 5.25 -3.77 8.44
N ARG A 79 4.53 -3.41 9.52
CA ARG A 79 4.47 -4.24 10.74
C ARG A 79 3.79 -5.57 10.50
N MET A 80 2.72 -5.60 9.70
CA MET A 80 2.02 -6.82 9.33
C MET A 80 2.96 -7.77 8.60
N ILE A 81 3.66 -7.27 7.59
CA ILE A 81 4.55 -8.09 6.75
C ILE A 81 5.73 -8.62 7.55
N ARG A 82 6.33 -7.78 8.40
CA ARG A 82 7.40 -8.18 9.32
C ARG A 82 6.96 -9.32 10.26
N ARG A 83 5.71 -9.30 10.74
CA ARG A 83 5.17 -10.37 11.60
C ARG A 83 4.92 -11.68 10.85
N SER A 84 4.66 -11.61 9.55
CA SER A 84 4.46 -12.77 8.70
C SER A 84 5.76 -13.40 8.19
N GLY A 85 6.93 -12.86 8.58
CA GLY A 85 8.23 -13.40 8.18
C GLY A 85 8.62 -13.13 6.73
N ILE A 86 7.86 -12.28 6.02
CA ILE A 86 8.16 -11.90 4.65
C ILE A 86 9.13 -10.71 4.69
N GLN A 87 10.24 -10.81 3.96
CA GLN A 87 11.21 -9.72 3.81
C GLN A 87 10.72 -8.76 2.70
N LEU A 88 10.48 -7.49 3.06
CA LEU A 88 10.29 -6.44 2.05
C LEU A 88 11.63 -5.98 1.51
N HIS A 89 11.68 -5.75 0.20
CA HIS A 89 12.92 -5.40 -0.47
C HIS A 89 13.19 -3.89 -0.39
N GLU A 90 12.17 -3.06 -0.14
CA GLU A 90 12.31 -1.62 0.08
C GLU A 90 11.05 -1.03 0.74
N SER A 91 11.17 -0.14 1.75
CA SER A 91 10.05 0.65 2.33
C SER A 91 9.55 1.71 1.33
N THR A 92 9.07 1.25 0.18
CA THR A 92 8.61 2.08 -0.94
C THR A 92 7.12 2.35 -0.89
N TYR A 93 6.39 1.71 0.04
CA TYR A 93 4.94 1.88 0.18
C TYR A 93 4.55 3.36 0.39
N ASN A 94 5.38 4.12 1.11
CA ASN A 94 5.15 5.54 1.36
C ASN A 94 5.74 6.48 0.30
N GLN A 95 6.49 5.98 -0.70
CA GLN A 95 7.20 6.84 -1.66
C GLN A 95 6.47 7.05 -2.98
N HIS A 96 5.64 6.10 -3.43
CA HIS A 96 4.98 6.14 -4.75
C HIS A 96 3.56 6.73 -4.76
N GLU A 97 2.98 7.00 -3.58
CA GLU A 97 1.67 7.67 -3.43
C GLU A 97 1.83 9.17 -3.09
N ARG A 98 3.00 9.76 -3.36
CA ARG A 98 3.26 11.21 -3.27
C ARG A 98 2.85 11.87 -4.59
N ASN A 99 1.56 12.16 -4.77
CA ASN A 99 1.09 13.15 -5.74
C ASN A 99 -0.17 13.82 -5.20
#